data_AF-A0A7I8JRQ5-F1
#
_entry.id   AF-A0A7I8JRQ5-F1
#
_cell.length_a   1.000
_cell.length_b   1.000
_cell.length_c   1.000
_cell.angle_alpha   90.00
_cell.angle_beta   90.00
_cell.angle_gamma   90.00
#
_symmetry.space_group_name_H-M   'P 1'
#
loop_
_entity.id
_entity.type
_entity.pdbx_description
1 polymer ?
#
loop_
_entity_poly.entity_id
_entity_poly.type
_entity_poly.pdbx_seq_one_letter_code
_entity_poly.pdbx_strand_id
1 'polypeptide(L)'
;MRMERLITENPVVIFSKSSCCICHVMKRLLCTIGTHPTVIELEDGEMDPAPPSPAVFIGGTLIGGLESLMALHLSGLLVPRLREVCVIIYRKPPSPSSPSIGCI
;
A
#
# COMPACT_ATOMS: atom_id res chain seq x y z
N MET A 1 -7.88 -19.54 -0.71
CA MET A 1 -7.68 -18.16 -0.22
C MET A 1 -7.21 -17.25 -1.36
N ARG A 2 -8.13 -16.75 -2.20
CA ARG A 2 -7.82 -15.90 -3.36
C ARG A 2 -7.26 -14.53 -2.96
N MET A 3 -7.81 -13.96 -1.88
CA MET A 3 -7.41 -12.66 -1.33
C MET A 3 -5.93 -12.62 -0.94
N GLU A 4 -5.48 -13.59 -0.15
CA GLU A 4 -4.11 -13.67 0.36
C GLU A 4 -3.09 -13.73 -0.78
N ARG A 5 -3.41 -14.47 -1.85
CA ARG A 5 -2.57 -14.55 -3.03
C ARG A 5 -2.42 -13.18 -3.70
N LEU A 6 -3.53 -12.48 -3.92
CA LEU A 6 -3.52 -11.15 -4.53
C LEU A 6 -2.72 -10.13 -3.69
N ILE A 7 -2.86 -10.18 -2.37
CA ILE A 7 -2.13 -9.33 -1.43
C ILE A 7 -0.64 -9.67 -1.40
N THR A 8 -0.26 -10.93 -1.58
CA THR A 8 1.14 -11.39 -1.54
C THR A 8 1.85 -11.11 -2.87
N GLU A 9 1.14 -11.27 -3.99
CA GLU A 9 1.67 -11.02 -5.35
C GLU A 9 1.84 -9.53 -5.65
N ASN A 10 1.09 -8.66 -4.98
CA ASN A 10 1.07 -7.23 -5.25
C ASN A 10 1.45 -6.44 -4.00
N PRO A 11 2.46 -5.57 -4.06
CA PRO A 11 2.93 -4.86 -2.88
C PRO A 11 1.98 -3.71 -2.47
N VAL A 12 1.07 -3.27 -3.34
CA VAL A 12 -0.05 -2.39 -2.99
C VAL A 12 -1.30 -2.86 -3.74
N VAL A 13 -2.37 -3.15 -3.00
CA VAL A 13 -3.66 -3.60 -3.55
C VAL A 13 -4.77 -2.71 -3.01
N ILE A 14 -5.67 -2.27 -3.89
CA ILE A 14 -6.94 -1.63 -3.51
C ILE A 14 -8.06 -2.57 -3.90
N PHE A 15 -8.85 -3.00 -2.94
CA PHE A 15 -10.11 -3.68 -3.18
C PHE A 15 -11.24 -2.65 -3.27
N SER A 16 -11.96 -2.66 -4.39
CA SER A 16 -13.01 -1.71 -4.75
C SER A 16 -14.31 -2.44 -5.06
N LYS A 17 -15.45 -1.77 -4.89
CA LYS A 17 -16.70 -2.13 -5.58
C LYS A 17 -16.81 -1.37 -6.90
N SER A 18 -17.62 -1.87 -7.82
CA SER A 18 -17.89 -1.19 -9.08
C SER A 18 -18.34 0.26 -8.83
N SER A 19 -17.82 1.20 -9.61
CA SER A 19 -18.15 2.64 -9.56
C SER A 19 -17.85 3.39 -8.24
N CYS A 20 -16.92 2.91 -7.41
CA CYS A 20 -16.57 3.59 -6.14
C CYS A 20 -15.69 4.84 -6.36
N CYS A 21 -16.26 6.04 -6.17
CA CYS A 21 -15.54 7.31 -6.26
C CYS A 21 -14.37 7.43 -5.27
N ILE A 22 -14.50 6.82 -4.08
CA ILE A 22 -13.46 6.81 -3.05
C ILE A 22 -12.22 6.03 -3.52
N CYS A 23 -12.41 4.94 -4.27
CA CYS A 23 -11.29 4.16 -4.81
C CYS A 23 -10.45 4.97 -5.81
N HIS A 24 -11.10 5.83 -6.61
CA HIS A 24 -10.38 6.74 -7.50
C HIS A 24 -9.51 7.73 -6.71
N VAL A 25 -10.00 8.24 -5.58
CA VAL A 25 -9.22 9.14 -4.71
C VAL A 25 -8.04 8.39 -4.10
N MET A 26 -8.24 7.20 -3.55
CA MET A 26 -7.17 6.37 -2.97
C MET A 26 -6.09 6.02 -4.01
N LYS A 27 -6.51 5.60 -5.22
CA LYS A 27 -5.61 5.33 -6.35
C LYS A 27 -4.80 6.58 -6.69
N ARG A 28 -5.44 7.75 -6.79
CA ARG A 28 -4.77 8.99 -7.15
C ARG A 28 -3.78 9.46 -6.09
N LEU A 29 -4.10 9.30 -4.81
CA LEU A 29 -3.19 9.61 -3.71
C LEU A 29 -1.92 8.76 -3.80
N LEU A 30 -2.06 7.45 -3.98
CA LEU A 30 -0.94 6.52 -4.11
C LEU A 30 -0.10 6.79 -5.37
N CYS A 31 -0.73 7.11 -6.50
CA CYS A 31 -0.03 7.54 -7.72
C CYS A 31 0.74 8.85 -7.53
N THR A 32 0.20 9.82 -6.79
CA THR A 32 0.87 11.09 -6.49
C THR A 32 2.17 10.87 -5.70
N ILE A 33 2.22 9.82 -4.89
CA ILE A 33 3.40 9.43 -4.10
C ILE A 33 4.42 8.63 -4.94
N GLY A 34 4.09 8.31 -6.18
CA GLY A 34 4.95 7.55 -7.10
C GLY A 34 4.73 6.04 -7.04
N THR A 35 3.57 5.58 -6.57
CA THR A 35 3.23 4.16 -6.46
C THR A 35 2.06 3.79 -7.35
N HIS A 36 2.10 2.62 -7.98
CA HIS A 36 1.04 2.13 -8.84
C HIS A 36 0.29 0.98 -8.14
N PRO A 37 -0.85 1.27 -7.49
CA PRO A 37 -1.63 0.24 -6.81
C PRO A 37 -2.38 -0.64 -7.81
N THR A 38 -2.44 -1.94 -7.54
CA THR A 38 -3.31 -2.87 -8.25
C THR A 38 -4.73 -2.71 -7.71
N VAL A 39 -5.67 -2.33 -8.57
CA VAL A 39 -7.09 -2.21 -8.20
C VAL A 39 -7.80 -3.50 -8.57
N ILE A 40 -8.50 -4.09 -7.61
CA ILE A 40 -9.26 -5.32 -7.78
C ILE A 40 -10.71 -4.99 -7.45
N GLU A 41 -11.55 -5.06 -8.47
CA GLU A 41 -12.99 -4.92 -8.31
C GLU A 41 -13.55 -6.23 -7.75
N LEU A 42 -14.38 -6.10 -6.72
CA LEU A 42 -15.07 -7.20 -6.07
C LEU A 42 -16.57 -7.05 -6.28
N GLU A 43 -17.19 -8.10 -6.77
CA GLU A 43 -18.65 -8.24 -6.79
C GLU A 43 -19.16 -8.91 -5.50
N ASP A 44 -20.44 -8.71 -5.20
CA ASP A 44 -21.06 -9.33 -4.01
C ASP A 44 -21.00 -10.86 -4.12
N GLY A 45 -20.32 -11.51 -3.17
CA GLY A 45 -20.16 -12.96 -3.12
C GLY A 45 -18.91 -13.54 -3.81
N GLU A 46 -18.06 -12.72 -4.43
CA GLU A 46 -16.80 -13.20 -5.03
C GLU A 46 -15.73 -13.60 -4.00
N MET A 47 -15.82 -13.08 -2.78
CA MET A 47 -14.86 -13.32 -1.72
C MET A 47 -15.57 -13.47 -0.38
N ASP A 48 -15.34 -14.59 0.30
CA ASP A 48 -15.92 -14.89 1.61
C ASP A 48 -14.80 -15.19 2.63
N PRO A 49 -14.67 -14.39 3.70
CA PRO A 49 -15.40 -13.16 3.96
C PRO A 49 -14.99 -12.05 2.99
N ALA A 50 -15.95 -11.20 2.61
CA ALA A 50 -15.67 -10.05 1.78
C ALA A 50 -14.83 -9.03 2.57
N PRO A 51 -13.75 -8.48 2.01
CA PRO A 51 -12.98 -7.46 2.69
C PRO A 51 -13.83 -6.18 2.80
N PRO A 52 -13.55 -5.33 3.82
CA PRO A 52 -14.13 -4.00 3.86
C PRO A 52 -13.78 -3.28 2.56
N SER A 53 -14.78 -2.78 1.83
CA SER A 53 -14.57 -2.04 0.59
C SER A 53 -15.08 -0.61 0.78
N PRO A 54 -14.29 0.41 0.41
CA PRO A 54 -12.95 0.33 -0.15
C PRO A 54 -11.86 0.01 0.90
N ALA A 55 -10.91 -0.87 0.58
CA ALA A 55 -9.72 -1.12 1.42
C ALA A 55 -8.44 -1.16 0.62
N VAL A 56 -7.38 -0.61 1.22
CA VAL A 56 -6.01 -0.73 0.72
C VAL A 56 -5.18 -1.64 1.63
N PHE A 57 -4.43 -2.51 0.97
CA PHE A 57 -3.40 -3.33 1.55
C PHE A 57 -2.05 -2.86 1.01
N ILE A 58 -1.07 -2.73 1.91
CA ILE A 58 0.30 -2.43 1.53
C ILE A 58 1.13 -3.61 2.06
N GLY A 59 2.00 -4.19 1.22
CA GLY A 59 2.69 -5.48 1.38
C GLY A 59 2.18 -6.35 2.52
N GLY A 60 1.05 -7.04 2.29
CA GLY A 60 0.48 -7.96 3.28
C GLY A 60 -0.52 -7.37 4.28
N THR A 61 -0.39 -6.08 4.65
CA THR A 61 -1.15 -5.52 5.79
C THR A 61 -2.31 -4.65 5.34
N LEU A 62 -3.48 -4.86 5.97
CA LEU A 62 -4.64 -3.99 5.82
C LEU A 62 -4.35 -2.62 6.45
N ILE A 63 -4.42 -1.57 5.65
CA ILE A 63 -4.38 -0.18 6.13
C ILE A 63 -5.80 0.33 6.39
N GLY A 64 -6.78 -0.12 5.60
CA GLY A 64 -8.18 0.30 5.70
C GLY A 64 -8.64 1.12 4.50
N GLY A 65 -9.64 1.97 4.69
CA GLY A 65 -10.20 2.82 3.63
C GLY A 65 -9.46 4.14 3.43
N LEU A 66 -10.15 5.11 2.83
CA LEU A 66 -9.59 6.43 2.55
C LEU A 66 -9.13 7.17 3.81
N GLU A 67 -9.91 7.15 4.89
CA GLU A 67 -9.59 7.87 6.13
C GLU A 67 -8.27 7.40 6.73
N SER A 68 -8.08 6.08 6.86
CA SER A 68 -6.83 5.50 7.36
C SER A 68 -5.65 5.81 6.44
N LEU A 69 -5.85 5.73 5.13
CA LEU A 69 -4.80 6.05 4.15
C LEU A 69 -4.41 7.54 4.22
N MET A 70 -5.39 8.44 4.37
CA MET A 70 -5.15 9.87 4.55
C MET A 70 -4.46 10.16 5.87
N ALA A 71 -4.90 9.53 6.98
CA ALA A 71 -4.24 9.66 8.27
C ALA A 71 -2.76 9.25 8.17
N LEU A 72 -2.47 8.11 7.54
CA LEU A 72 -1.09 7.64 7.33
C LEU A 72 -0.26 8.59 6.46
N HIS A 73 -0.88 9.21 5.44
CA HIS A 73 -0.25 10.23 4.61
C HIS A 73 0.07 11.51 5.40
N LEU A 74 -0.90 12.04 6.14
CA LEU A 74 -0.77 13.26 6.94
C LEU A 74 0.21 13.08 8.11
N SER A 75 0.31 11.89 8.68
CA SER A 75 1.32 11.54 9.67
C SER A 75 2.74 11.39 9.08
N GLY A 76 2.91 11.50 7.76
CA GLY A 76 4.20 11.33 7.09
C GLY A 76 4.72 9.88 7.06
N LEU A 77 3.90 8.91 7.48
CA LEU A 77 4.28 7.50 7.61
C LEU A 77 4.03 6.68 6.34
N LEU A 78 3.21 7.19 5.41
CA LEU A 78 2.87 6.46 4.19
C LEU A 78 4.09 6.17 3.31
N VAL A 79 4.99 7.15 3.11
CA VAL A 79 6.22 6.95 2.31
C VAL A 79 7.18 5.95 2.97
N PRO A 80 7.51 6.07 4.28
CA PRO A 80 8.26 5.04 4.99
C PRO A 80 7.66 3.64 4.84
N ARG A 81 6.35 3.50 5.01
CA ARG A 81 5.66 2.22 4.89
C ARG A 81 5.78 1.63 3.47
N LEU A 82 5.65 2.46 2.44
CA LEU A 82 5.82 2.03 1.04
C LEU A 82 7.28 1.68 0.71
N ARG A 83 8.26 2.27 1.39
CA ARG A 83 9.67 1.88 1.28
C ARG A 83 9.97 0.52 1.90
N GLU A 84 9.38 0.21 3.05
CA GLU A 84 9.58 -1.08 3.74
C GLU A 84 9.19 -2.27 2.86
N VAL A 85 8.18 -2.08 2.01
CA VAL A 85 7.72 -3.11 1.06
C VAL A 85 8.30 -2.94 -0.35
N CYS A 86 9.40 -2.17 -0.47
CA CYS A 86 10.15 -1.91 -1.70
C CYS A 86 9.30 -1.32 -2.85
N VAL A 87 8.18 -0.67 -2.56
CA VAL A 87 7.32 -0.03 -3.57
C VAL A 87 7.94 1.27 -4.07
N ILE A 88 8.70 1.95 -3.22
CA ILE A 88 9.42 3.19 -3.57
C ILE A 88 10.91 2.97 -3.34
N ILE A 89 11.69 2.92 -4.43
CA ILE A 89 13.15 3.00 -4.34
C ILE A 89 13.53 4.47 -4.17
N TYR A 90 13.82 4.87 -2.95
CA TYR A 90 14.80 5.94 -2.74
C TYR A 90 16.10 5.28 -2.32
N ARG A 91 17.21 5.62 -3.01
CA ARG A 91 18.54 5.36 -2.45
C ARG A 91 18.58 5.98 -1.05
N LYS A 92 18.60 5.14 0.00
CA LYS A 92 18.82 5.59 1.37
C LYS A 92 20.14 6.37 1.38
N PRO A 93 20.17 7.69 1.66
CA PRO A 93 21.44 8.34 1.93
C PRO A 93 22.07 7.62 3.14
N PRO A 94 23.39 7.35 3.12
CA PRO A 94 24.04 6.55 4.13
C PRO A 94 23.72 7.09 5.52
N SER A 95 23.20 6.23 6.39
CA SER A 95 22.99 6.58 7.79
C SER A 95 24.35 6.84 8.45
N PRO A 96 24.49 7.89 9.28
CA PRO A 96 25.75 8.24 9.95
C PRO A 96 26.20 7.26 11.05
N SER A 97 25.50 6.14 11.24
CA SER A 97 25.73 5.17 12.30
C SER A 97 26.38 3.85 11.83
N SER A 98 26.93 3.81 10.62
CA SER A 98 27.84 2.72 10.25
C SER A 98 29.21 3.04 10.84
N PRO A 99 29.74 2.24 11.79
CA PRO A 99 31.12 2.42 12.20
C PRO A 99 31.98 2.10 10.99
N SER A 100 32.88 3.02 10.65
CA SER A 100 33.97 2.79 9.70
C SER A 100 34.82 1.64 10.26
N ILE A 101 34.46 0.41 9.93
CA ILE A 101 35.38 -0.71 10.08
C ILE A 101 36.43 -0.47 9.02
N GLY A 102 37.55 0.13 9.44
CA GLY A 102 38.76 0.16 8.65
C GLY A 102 39.15 -1.28 8.35
N CYS A 103 39.19 -1.62 7.07
CA CYS A 103 40.00 -2.73 6.61
C CYS A 103 41.36 -2.14 6.22
N ILE A 104 42.38 -2.61 6.95
CA ILE A 104 43.82 -2.53 6.70
C ILE A 104 44.21 -2.56 5.23
#